data_AF-A0A7K2P533-F1
#
_entry.id   AF-A0A7K2P533-F1
#
_cell.length_a   1.000
_cell.length_b   1.000
_cell.length_c   1.000
_cell.angle_alpha   90.00
_cell.angle_beta   90.00
_cell.angle_gamma   90.00
#
_symmetry.space_group_name_H-M   'P 1'
#
loop_
_entity.id
_entity.type
_entity.pdbx_description
1 polymer ?
#
loop_
_entity_poly.entity_id
_entity_poly.type
_entity_poly.pdbx_seq_one_letter_code
_entity_poly.pdbx_strand_id
1 'polypeptide(L)'
;VCARAADGLDVADIALVGSPGTGADTAAGLHSEARIWAGRGADDWVEHVPHVSADLFGTTVGFGTDPVSPAFGARVFDAGDGGHSDYFDPGSRSLTNLARIALGETTEVTHA
;
A
#
# COMPACT_ATOMS: atom_id res chain seq x y z
N VAL A 1 0.86 13.05 -3.27
CA VAL A 1 0.70 11.59 -3.07
C VAL A 1 0.21 10.96 -4.37
N CYS A 2 0.81 9.86 -4.81
CA CYS A 2 0.49 9.22 -6.10
C CYS A 2 -0.94 8.66 -6.16
N ALA A 3 -1.47 8.22 -5.02
CA ALA A 3 -2.78 7.58 -4.93
C ALA A 3 -3.96 8.49 -5.32
N ARG A 4 -3.78 9.82 -5.42
CA ARG A 4 -4.80 10.73 -5.97
C ARG A 4 -5.16 10.44 -7.43
N ALA A 5 -4.30 9.72 -8.17
CA ALA A 5 -4.60 9.31 -9.53
C ALA A 5 -5.57 8.12 -9.61
N ALA A 6 -5.83 7.42 -8.51
CA ALA A 6 -6.53 6.12 -8.50
C ALA A 6 -7.94 6.15 -9.12
N ASP A 7 -8.69 7.23 -8.92
CA ASP A 7 -10.05 7.45 -9.48
C ASP A 7 -10.09 7.41 -11.01
N GLY A 8 -8.99 7.80 -11.68
CA GLY A 8 -8.92 7.88 -13.15
C GLY A 8 -8.21 6.72 -13.84
N LEU A 9 -7.75 5.70 -13.11
CA LEU A 9 -6.99 4.60 -13.68
C LEU A 9 -7.91 3.47 -14.15
N ASP A 10 -7.78 3.08 -15.42
CA ASP A 10 -8.39 1.87 -15.98
C ASP A 10 -7.52 0.64 -15.67
N VAL A 11 -7.55 0.21 -14.41
CA VAL A 11 -6.78 -0.93 -13.89
C VAL A 11 -7.64 -1.78 -12.97
N ALA A 12 -7.39 -3.10 -12.98
CA ALA A 12 -8.09 -4.03 -12.10
C ALA A 12 -7.53 -4.04 -10.66
N ASP A 13 -6.26 -3.68 -10.49
CA ASP A 13 -5.54 -3.79 -9.23
C ASP A 13 -4.57 -2.61 -9.03
N ILE A 14 -4.48 -2.13 -7.80
CA ILE A 14 -3.49 -1.13 -7.36
C ILE A 14 -2.76 -1.72 -6.15
N ALA A 15 -1.44 -1.78 -6.20
CA ALA A 15 -0.61 -2.24 -5.09
C ALA A 15 0.17 -1.09 -4.46
N LEU A 16 0.02 -0.93 -3.14
CA LEU A 16 0.71 0.05 -2.31
C LEU A 16 1.83 -0.66 -1.55
N VAL A 17 3.09 -0.29 -1.81
CA VAL A 17 4.27 -0.86 -1.12
C VAL A 17 5.11 0.23 -0.48
N GLY A 18 5.59 -0.01 0.73
CA GLY A 18 6.37 0.97 1.50
C GLY A 18 5.66 2.32 1.65
N SER A 19 4.33 2.35 1.60
CA SER A 19 3.59 3.60 1.56
C SER A 19 3.38 4.10 3.00
N PRO A 20 3.79 5.34 3.33
CA PRO A 20 3.46 5.94 4.63
C PRO A 20 1.96 6.32 4.72
N GLY A 21 1.22 6.19 3.61
CA GLY A 21 -0.18 6.51 3.46
C GLY A 21 -0.52 7.05 2.07
N THR A 22 -1.81 7.11 1.76
CA THR A 22 -2.32 7.44 0.42
C THR A 22 -2.87 8.86 0.30
N GLY A 23 -3.01 9.57 1.42
CA GLY A 23 -3.75 10.83 1.52
C GLY A 23 -5.28 10.64 1.57
N ALA A 24 -5.75 9.40 1.67
CA ALA A 24 -7.13 9.03 1.96
C ALA A 24 -7.19 8.19 3.24
N ASP A 25 -8.30 8.25 3.96
CA ASP A 25 -8.46 7.52 5.22
C ASP A 25 -8.81 6.04 5.01
N THR A 26 -9.37 5.70 3.85
CA THR A 26 -9.80 4.34 3.48
C THR A 26 -9.51 4.05 2.01
N ALA A 27 -9.42 2.76 1.65
CA ALA A 27 -9.30 2.28 0.28
C ALA A 27 -10.49 2.75 -0.58
N ALA A 28 -11.72 2.75 -0.03
CA ALA A 28 -12.89 3.27 -0.72
C ALA A 28 -12.79 4.79 -0.99
N GLY A 29 -12.07 5.54 -0.15
CA GLY A 29 -11.79 6.96 -0.34
C GLY A 29 -10.83 7.27 -1.48
N LEU A 30 -10.23 6.25 -2.13
CA LEU A 30 -9.47 6.43 -3.37
C LEU A 30 -10.38 6.56 -4.61
N HIS A 31 -11.68 6.29 -4.47
CA HIS A 31 -12.67 6.36 -5.54
C HIS A 31 -12.34 5.51 -6.78
N SER A 32 -11.53 4.46 -6.62
CA SER A 32 -11.19 3.53 -7.69
C SER A 32 -12.09 2.30 -7.67
N GLU A 33 -12.39 1.76 -8.86
CA GLU A 33 -13.02 0.43 -8.99
C GLU A 33 -12.00 -0.71 -8.83
N ALA A 34 -10.69 -0.40 -8.80
CA ALA A 34 -9.63 -1.36 -8.64
C ALA A 34 -9.63 -2.05 -7.27
N ARG A 35 -9.16 -3.29 -7.23
CA ARG A 35 -8.82 -3.96 -5.97
C ARG A 35 -7.57 -3.33 -5.39
N ILE A 36 -7.67 -2.82 -4.17
CA ILE A 36 -6.56 -2.17 -3.47
C ILE A 36 -5.80 -3.21 -2.65
N TRP A 37 -4.51 -3.35 -2.92
CA TRP A 37 -3.57 -4.19 -2.19
C TRP A 37 -2.56 -3.33 -1.43
N ALA A 38 -2.09 -3.83 -0.29
CA ALA A 38 -1.05 -3.17 0.49
C ALA A 38 -0.04 -4.19 1.03
N GLY A 39 1.24 -3.84 1.04
CA GLY A 39 2.28 -4.66 1.62
C GLY A 39 3.38 -3.79 2.25
N ARG A 40 3.86 -4.20 3.42
CA ARG A 40 5.00 -3.58 4.09
C ARG A 40 5.97 -4.67 4.53
N GLY A 41 7.23 -4.53 4.17
CA GLY A 41 8.28 -5.44 4.65
C GLY A 41 8.47 -5.28 6.16
N ALA A 42 8.71 -6.37 6.88
CA ALA A 42 8.80 -6.36 8.35
C ALA A 42 9.91 -5.43 8.88
N ASP A 43 10.98 -5.25 8.10
CA ASP A 43 12.10 -4.36 8.44
C ASP A 43 12.02 -3.00 7.71
N ASP A 44 10.87 -2.66 7.10
CA ASP A 44 10.68 -1.35 6.49
C ASP A 44 10.47 -0.26 7.54
N TRP A 45 11.44 0.67 7.61
CA TRP A 45 11.44 1.85 8.47
C TRP A 45 10.20 2.74 8.33
N VAL A 46 9.44 2.63 7.23
CA VAL A 46 8.18 3.36 7.03
C VAL A 46 7.16 3.10 8.14
N GLU A 47 7.23 1.97 8.84
CA GLU A 47 6.48 1.74 10.08
C GLU A 47 6.66 2.84 11.13
N HIS A 48 7.82 3.51 11.15
CA HIS A 48 8.16 4.55 12.10
C HIS A 48 7.86 5.96 11.59
N VAL A 49 7.32 6.10 10.37
CA VAL A 49 6.81 7.39 9.89
C VAL A 49 5.49 7.68 10.59
N PRO A 50 5.30 8.87 11.20
CA PRO A 50 4.04 9.19 11.86
C PRO A 50 2.88 9.14 10.86
N HIS A 51 2.09 8.05 10.93
CA HIS A 51 0.84 7.85 10.18
C HIS A 51 -0.33 8.69 10.74
N VAL A 52 -0.03 9.73 11.51
CA VAL A 52 -1.00 10.64 12.14
C VAL A 52 -1.08 11.91 11.32
N SER A 53 -2.29 12.25 10.89
CA SER A 53 -2.63 13.57 10.37
C SER A 53 -2.69 14.57 11.54
N ALA A 54 -1.78 15.55 11.55
CA ALA A 54 -1.89 16.72 12.40
C ALA A 54 -2.05 17.97 11.54
N ASP A 55 -3.05 18.80 11.85
CA ASP A 55 -3.18 20.14 11.29
C ASP A 55 -2.08 21.04 11.88
N LEU A 56 -1.06 21.34 11.09
CA LEU A 56 -0.02 22.30 11.45
C LEU A 56 -0.06 23.44 10.45
N PHE A 57 -0.38 24.65 10.91
CA PHE A 57 -0.43 25.87 10.08
C PHE A 57 -1.33 25.78 8.83
N GLY A 58 -2.50 25.12 8.94
CA GLY A 58 -3.44 24.98 7.82
C GLY A 58 -2.97 24.01 6.73
N THR A 59 -1.94 23.21 7.00
CA THR A 59 -1.47 22.12 6.13
C THR A 59 -1.64 20.81 6.89
N THR A 60 -2.39 19.87 6.33
CA THR A 60 -2.47 18.50 6.87
C THR A 60 -1.10 17.84 6.73
N VAL A 61 -0.39 17.66 7.84
CA VAL A 61 0.86 16.90 7.89
C VAL A 61 0.50 15.47 8.28
N GLY A 62 0.41 14.58 7.30
CA GLY A 62 0.12 13.17 7.47
C GLY A 62 -0.35 12.55 6.16
N PHE A 63 -0.03 11.28 5.93
CA PHE A 63 -0.40 10.58 4.69
C PHE A 63 -1.74 9.82 4.80
N GLY A 64 -2.56 10.12 5.81
CA GLY A 64 -3.78 9.36 6.11
C GLY A 64 -3.48 8.04 6.82
N THR A 65 -4.47 7.14 6.86
CA THR A 65 -4.36 5.83 7.50
C THR A 65 -3.27 4.96 6.84
N ASP A 66 -2.49 4.25 7.66
CA ASP A 66 -1.52 3.25 7.21
C ASP A 66 -2.18 2.20 6.28
N PRO A 67 -1.71 2.02 5.03
CA PRO A 67 -2.36 1.12 4.08
C PRO A 67 -2.39 -0.35 4.50
N VAL A 68 -1.48 -0.80 5.37
CA VAL A 68 -1.52 -2.18 5.91
C VAL A 68 -2.42 -2.32 7.14
N SER A 69 -2.96 -1.22 7.67
CA SER A 69 -3.91 -1.26 8.77
C SER A 69 -5.27 -1.81 8.32
N PRO A 70 -5.93 -2.67 9.12
CA PRO A 70 -7.30 -3.09 8.87
C PRO A 70 -8.29 -1.92 8.70
N ALA A 71 -8.02 -0.78 9.33
CA ALA A 71 -8.86 0.41 9.22
C ALA A 71 -8.85 1.04 7.81
N PHE A 72 -7.76 0.86 7.05
CA PHE A 72 -7.69 1.35 5.68
C PHE A 72 -8.54 0.49 4.73
N GLY A 73 -8.61 -0.82 4.96
CA GLY A 73 -9.46 -1.74 4.20
C GLY A 73 -8.86 -2.25 2.88
N ALA A 74 -7.53 -2.17 2.71
CA ALA A 74 -6.85 -2.85 1.60
C ALA A 74 -6.71 -4.36 1.84
N ARG A 75 -6.44 -5.12 0.78
CA ARG A 75 -6.02 -6.52 0.84
C ARG A 75 -4.54 -6.57 1.18
N VAL A 76 -4.21 -6.93 2.41
CA VAL A 76 -2.82 -6.96 2.87
C VAL A 76 -2.14 -8.23 2.38
N PHE A 77 -1.02 -8.10 1.66
CA PHE A 77 -0.22 -9.25 1.19
C PHE A 77 1.11 -9.35 1.95
N ASP A 78 1.68 -10.54 1.99
CA ASP A 78 2.99 -10.80 2.60
C ASP A 78 4.10 -10.20 1.72
N ALA A 79 4.64 -9.05 2.13
CA ALA A 79 5.78 -8.41 1.48
C ALA A 79 7.14 -8.95 1.96
N GLY A 80 7.11 -9.82 2.97
CA GLY A 80 8.28 -10.40 3.60
C GLY A 80 8.98 -9.51 4.60
N ASP A 81 10.27 -9.75 4.78
CA ASP A 81 11.16 -9.18 5.78
C ASP A 81 12.14 -8.15 5.20
N GLY A 82 12.02 -7.80 3.92
CA GLY A 82 12.86 -6.79 3.29
C GLY A 82 12.63 -5.38 3.85
N GLY A 83 13.64 -4.53 3.72
CA GLY A 83 13.54 -3.10 3.99
C GLY A 83 12.90 -2.33 2.83
N HIS A 84 12.82 -1.01 2.99
CA HIS A 84 12.11 -0.12 2.06
C HIS A 84 12.59 -0.19 0.60
N SER A 85 13.86 -0.52 0.39
CA SER A 85 14.47 -0.57 -0.94
C SER A 85 14.32 -1.94 -1.61
N ASP A 86 13.80 -2.94 -0.89
CA ASP A 86 13.98 -4.35 -1.25
C ASP A 86 12.72 -4.96 -1.90
N TYR A 87 11.63 -4.19 -2.01
CA TYR A 87 10.33 -4.66 -2.54
C TYR A 87 10.41 -5.27 -3.94
N PHE A 88 11.40 -4.86 -4.74
CA PHE A 88 11.61 -5.29 -6.12
C PHE A 88 12.85 -6.16 -6.30
N ASP A 89 13.47 -6.61 -5.20
CA ASP A 89 14.63 -7.47 -5.28
C ASP A 89 14.27 -8.83 -5.90
N PRO A 90 15.10 -9.36 -6.81
CA PRO A 90 14.90 -10.68 -7.37
C PRO A 90 14.78 -11.76 -6.29
N GLY A 91 13.69 -12.53 -6.33
CA GLY A 91 13.43 -13.60 -5.36
C GLY A 91 12.78 -13.15 -4.04
N SER A 92 12.53 -11.85 -3.85
CA SER A 92 11.80 -11.37 -2.68
C SER A 92 10.35 -11.85 -2.66
N ARG A 93 9.79 -12.01 -1.46
CA ARG A 93 8.36 -12.33 -1.26
C ARG A 93 7.46 -11.22 -1.81
N SER A 94 7.85 -9.96 -1.58
CA SER A 94 7.19 -8.80 -2.19
C SER A 94 7.08 -8.91 -3.71
N LEU A 95 8.21 -9.07 -4.42
CA LEU A 95 8.20 -9.13 -5.88
C LEU A 95 7.37 -10.32 -6.38
N THR A 96 7.42 -11.45 -5.68
CA THR A 96 6.61 -12.64 -6.01
C THR A 96 5.10 -12.33 -5.94
N ASN A 97 4.64 -11.68 -4.87
CA ASN A 97 3.23 -11.33 -4.72
C ASN A 97 2.80 -10.18 -5.65
N LEU A 98 3.65 -9.19 -5.88
CA LEU A 98 3.40 -8.14 -6.88
C LEU A 98 3.24 -8.71 -8.28
N ALA A 99 4.06 -9.69 -8.66
CA ALA A 99 3.93 -10.38 -9.94
C ALA A 99 2.59 -11.12 -10.05
N ARG A 100 2.17 -11.84 -9.00
CA ARG A 100 0.86 -12.52 -8.97
C ARG A 100 -0.31 -11.55 -9.11
N ILE A 101 -0.25 -10.40 -8.44
CA ILE A 101 -1.25 -9.33 -8.59
C ILE A 101 -1.30 -8.84 -10.04
N ALA A 102 -0.14 -8.52 -10.63
CA ALA A 102 -0.05 -8.04 -12.01
C ALA A 102 -0.53 -9.07 -13.04
N LEU A 103 -0.32 -10.36 -12.78
CA LEU A 103 -0.77 -11.47 -13.63
C LEU A 103 -2.26 -11.85 -13.39
N GLY A 104 -2.92 -11.24 -12.41
CA GLY A 104 -4.29 -11.58 -12.03
C GLY A 104 -4.44 -12.88 -11.25
N GLU A 105 -3.33 -13.49 -10.83
CA GLU A 105 -3.24 -14.74 -10.03
C GLU A 105 -3.56 -14.48 -8.55
N THR A 106 -4.60 -13.68 -8.30
CA THR A 106 -4.90 -13.13 -6.96
C THR A 106 -5.25 -14.16 -5.89
N THR A 107 -5.57 -15.40 -6.29
CA THR A 107 -5.77 -16.53 -5.36
C THR A 107 -4.47 -17.10 -4.82
N GLU A 108 -3.35 -16.88 -5.52
CA GLU A 108 -2.01 -17.35 -5.12
C GLU A 108 -1.27 -16.31 -4.26
N VAL A 109 -1.82 -15.10 -4.11
CA VAL A 109 -1.21 -14.06 -3.29
C VAL A 109 -1.24 -14.49 -1.83
N THR A 110 -0.07 -14.51 -1.17
CA THR A 110 0.03 -14.84 0.24
C THR A 110 -0.29 -13.61 1.09
N HIS A 111 -0.92 -13.82 2.24
CA HIS A 111 -1.39 -12.76 3.14
C HIS A 111 -0.55 -12.73 4.43
N ALA A 112 -0.37 -11.52 4.97
CA ALA A 112 0.30 -11.27 6.26
C ALA A 112 -0.67 -11.34 7.44
#